data_AF-A0A2J0N551-F1
#
_entry.id   AF-A0A2J0N551-F1
#
_cell.length_a   1.000
_cell.length_b   1.000
_cell.length_c   1.000
_cell.angle_alpha   90.00
_cell.angle_beta   90.00
_cell.angle_gamma   90.00
#
_symmetry.space_group_name_H-M   'P 1'
#
loop_
_entity.id
_entity.type
_entity.pdbx_description
1 polymer ?
#
loop_
_entity_poly.entity_id
_entity_poly.type
_entity_poly.pdbx_seq_one_letter_code
_entity_poly.pdbx_strand_id
1 'polypeptide(L)'
;GVKVVVRLDKSYDYRGSERTRELSDRNDEACLMLVEAGIDCKFVIQDKTLHDKLIVIDRKIIIEGSMNWSTSALRLNRESVTLIESEEYAKEKIGRIEGLKTIDKGDLDRAQVETVAVRNEFLRDAGLAGAMVHGRDET
;
A
#
# COMPACT_ATOMS: atom_id res chain seq x y z
N GLY A 1 -6.23 5.07 19.53
CA GLY A 1 -5.58 5.05 18.19
C GLY A 1 -6.65 4.88 17.13
N VAL A 2 -6.31 5.14 15.86
CA VAL A 2 -7.18 4.88 14.71
C VAL A 2 -6.98 3.42 14.26
N LYS A 3 -8.06 2.74 13.85
CA LYS A 3 -7.95 1.39 13.28
C LYS A 3 -7.50 1.50 11.83
N VAL A 4 -6.38 0.86 11.49
CA VAL A 4 -5.84 0.82 10.13
C VAL A 4 -5.73 -0.63 9.68
N VAL A 5 -6.12 -0.90 8.43
CA VAL A 5 -6.03 -2.19 7.77
C VAL A 5 -5.40 -1.98 6.40
N VAL A 6 -4.40 -2.77 6.05
CA VAL A 6 -3.67 -2.66 4.78
C VAL A 6 -3.66 -4.01 4.08
N ARG A 7 -3.87 -3.99 2.76
CA ARG A 7 -3.78 -5.16 1.89
C ARG A 7 -2.83 -4.82 0.76
N LEU A 8 -1.71 -5.54 0.69
CA LEU A 8 -0.64 -5.31 -0.29
C LEU A 8 -0.65 -6.38 -1.35
N ASP A 9 -0.31 -6.03 -2.58
CA ASP A 9 -0.14 -7.02 -3.64
C ASP A 9 1.06 -7.92 -3.34
N LYS A 10 0.85 -9.23 -3.53
CA LYS A 10 1.92 -10.22 -3.64
C LYS A 10 1.54 -11.19 -4.74
N SER A 11 1.38 -10.65 -5.94
CA SER A 11 1.06 -11.41 -7.16
C SER A 11 2.31 -12.03 -7.79
N TYR A 12 2.12 -12.93 -8.74
CA TYR A 12 3.21 -13.44 -9.56
C TYR A 12 3.72 -12.34 -10.50
N ASP A 13 5.04 -12.22 -10.61
CA ASP A 13 5.63 -11.35 -11.62
C ASP A 13 5.39 -11.92 -13.03
N TYR A 14 5.41 -11.04 -14.03
CA TYR A 14 5.29 -11.41 -15.44
C TYR A 14 6.53 -10.99 -16.21
N ARG A 15 7.08 -11.90 -17.03
CA ARG A 15 8.14 -11.60 -17.99
C ARG A 15 7.54 -11.65 -19.39
N GLY A 16 7.16 -10.48 -19.92
CA GLY A 16 6.34 -10.41 -21.12
C GLY A 16 4.93 -10.94 -20.85
N SER A 17 4.49 -11.94 -21.61
CA SER A 17 3.18 -12.61 -21.42
C SER A 17 3.24 -13.84 -20.50
N GLU A 18 4.43 -14.25 -20.04
CA GLU A 18 4.59 -15.45 -19.23
C GLU A 18 4.60 -15.14 -17.73
N ARG A 19 3.80 -15.90 -16.97
CA ARG A 19 3.75 -15.84 -15.50
C ARG A 19 5.00 -16.50 -14.93
N THR A 20 5.70 -15.80 -14.05
CA THR A 20 6.80 -16.39 -13.28
C THR A 20 6.28 -17.36 -12.22
N ARG A 21 7.17 -18.17 -11.64
CA ARG A 21 6.82 -19.09 -10.54
C ARG A 21 6.96 -18.45 -9.17
N GLU A 22 7.51 -17.25 -9.11
CA GLU A 22 7.88 -16.54 -7.89
C GLU A 22 6.89 -15.41 -7.63
N LEU A 23 6.58 -15.18 -6.36
CA LEU A 23 5.77 -14.04 -5.94
C LEU A 23 6.65 -12.80 -5.88
N SER A 24 6.08 -11.66 -6.24
CA SER A 24 6.75 -10.36 -6.14
C SER A 24 7.10 -10.05 -4.67
N ASP A 25 8.31 -9.54 -4.43
CA ASP A 25 8.82 -9.15 -3.11
C ASP A 25 8.74 -7.63 -2.85
N ARG A 26 8.26 -6.85 -3.82
CA ARG A 26 8.24 -5.38 -3.81
C ARG A 26 7.56 -4.74 -2.60
N ASN A 27 6.65 -5.45 -1.95
CA ASN A 27 5.88 -4.96 -0.81
C ASN A 27 6.32 -5.59 0.52
N ASP A 28 7.39 -6.38 0.54
CA ASP A 28 7.78 -7.18 1.71
C ASP A 28 8.24 -6.31 2.86
N GLU A 29 9.13 -5.36 2.58
CA GLU A 29 9.61 -4.40 3.56
C GLU A 29 8.47 -3.56 4.15
N ALA A 30 7.58 -3.04 3.29
CA ALA A 30 6.41 -2.28 3.72
C ALA A 30 5.48 -3.10 4.63
N CYS A 31 5.22 -4.36 4.28
CA CYS A 31 4.38 -5.25 5.08
C CYS A 31 4.99 -5.52 6.45
N LEU A 32 6.30 -5.81 6.51
CA LEU A 32 7.05 -6.00 7.75
C LEU A 32 6.92 -4.78 8.66
N MET A 33 7.21 -3.58 8.15
CA MET A 33 7.13 -2.34 8.91
C MET A 33 5.72 -2.09 9.49
N LEU A 34 4.68 -2.30 8.68
CA LEU A 34 3.29 -2.09 9.10
C LEU A 34 2.86 -3.08 10.19
N VAL A 35 3.20 -4.37 10.03
CA VAL A 35 2.87 -5.40 11.03
C VAL A 35 3.59 -5.14 12.34
N GLU A 36 4.88 -4.75 12.31
CA GLU A 36 5.64 -4.41 13.51
C GLU A 36 5.08 -3.17 14.23
N ALA A 37 4.50 -2.23 13.49
CA ALA A 37 3.76 -1.09 14.04
C ALA A 37 2.37 -1.45 14.61
N GLY A 38 1.98 -2.73 14.56
CA GLY A 38 0.69 -3.22 15.06
C GLY A 38 -0.48 -2.99 14.11
N ILE A 39 -0.22 -2.70 12.83
CA ILE A 39 -1.25 -2.53 11.80
C ILE A 39 -1.64 -3.91 11.24
N ASP A 40 -2.93 -4.14 11.02
CA ASP A 40 -3.42 -5.33 10.30
C ASP A 40 -3.02 -5.22 8.82
N CYS A 41 -1.84 -5.71 8.49
CA CYS A 41 -1.30 -5.76 7.14
C CYS A 41 -1.17 -7.21 6.66
N LYS A 42 -1.71 -7.49 5.48
CA LYS A 42 -1.67 -8.82 4.84
C LYS A 42 -1.40 -8.71 3.36
N PHE A 43 -0.86 -9.78 2.78
CA PHE A 43 -0.69 -9.87 1.34
C PHE A 43 -1.94 -10.46 0.68
N VAL A 44 -2.27 -9.92 -0.49
CA VAL A 44 -3.24 -10.50 -1.42
C VAL A 44 -2.47 -11.31 -2.45
N ILE A 45 -2.75 -12.61 -2.52
CA ILE A 45 -2.17 -13.49 -3.54
C ILE A 45 -3.21 -13.80 -4.60
N GLN A 46 -2.91 -13.43 -5.84
CA GLN A 46 -3.74 -13.69 -7.01
C GLN A 46 -2.87 -14.01 -8.21
N ASP A 47 -3.49 -14.60 -9.24
CA ASP A 47 -2.81 -14.86 -10.52
C ASP A 47 -2.39 -13.56 -11.22
N LYS A 48 -3.14 -12.48 -11.01
CA LYS A 48 -2.87 -11.15 -11.57
C LYS A 48 -2.63 -10.14 -10.46
N THR A 49 -1.88 -9.09 -10.79
CA THR A 49 -1.61 -7.97 -9.89
C THR A 49 -2.90 -7.32 -9.40
N LEU A 50 -2.99 -7.10 -8.09
CA LEU A 50 -3.97 -6.24 -7.47
C LEU A 50 -3.74 -4.81 -7.95
N HIS A 51 -4.59 -4.36 -8.87
CA HIS A 51 -4.45 -3.03 -9.47
C HIS A 51 -5.27 -1.94 -8.75
N ASP A 52 -5.96 -2.30 -7.66
CA ASP A 52 -6.74 -1.36 -6.86
C ASP A 52 -5.78 -0.43 -6.10
N LYS A 53 -5.85 0.87 -6.38
CA LYS A 53 -5.16 1.91 -5.60
C LYS A 53 -6.22 2.69 -4.87
N LEU A 54 -6.49 2.24 -3.66
CA LEU A 54 -7.74 2.54 -2.98
C LEU A 54 -7.47 2.80 -1.50
N ILE A 55 -8.04 3.88 -0.98
CA ILE A 55 -8.13 4.17 0.44
C ILE A 55 -9.60 4.41 0.76
N VAL A 56 -10.08 3.83 1.86
CA VAL A 56 -11.41 4.10 2.42
C VAL A 56 -11.25 4.59 3.86
N ILE A 57 -11.79 5.77 4.15
CA ILE A 57 -11.73 6.41 5.48
C ILE A 57 -13.15 6.48 6.04
N ASP A 58 -13.29 6.10 7.30
CA ASP A 58 -14.54 6.17 8.07
C ASP A 58 -15.76 5.57 7.39
N ARG A 59 -15.54 4.58 6.51
CA ARG A 59 -16.59 3.93 5.69
C ARG A 59 -17.41 4.92 4.86
N LYS A 60 -16.83 6.06 4.48
CA LYS A 60 -17.53 7.13 3.75
C LYS A 60 -16.68 7.81 2.68
N ILE A 61 -15.42 8.10 2.98
CA ILE A 61 -14.53 8.81 2.04
C ILE A 61 -13.71 7.75 1.30
N ILE A 62 -13.76 7.79 -0.03
CA ILE A 62 -13.00 6.92 -0.91
C ILE A 62 -12.00 7.79 -1.69
N ILE A 63 -10.76 7.35 -1.74
CA ILE A 63 -9.75 7.90 -2.64
C ILE A 63 -9.32 6.75 -3.54
N GLU A 64 -9.51 6.91 -4.85
CA GLU A 64 -9.07 5.93 -5.84
C GLU A 64 -8.66 6.58 -7.15
N GLY A 65 -7.91 5.84 -7.98
CA GLY A 65 -7.44 6.36 -9.25
C GLY A 65 -6.40 5.47 -9.94
N SER A 66 -5.69 6.06 -10.89
CA SER A 66 -4.57 5.42 -11.61
C SER A 66 -3.27 5.39 -10.79
N MET A 67 -3.19 6.23 -9.75
CA MET A 67 -1.98 6.50 -8.97
C MET A 67 -1.57 5.32 -8.10
N ASN A 68 -0.38 4.75 -8.33
CA ASN A 68 0.27 3.89 -7.33
C ASN A 68 0.70 4.71 -6.11
N TRP A 69 0.81 4.09 -4.93
CA TRP A 69 1.32 4.76 -3.72
C TRP A 69 2.85 4.86 -3.73
N SER A 70 3.41 5.46 -4.79
CA SER A 70 4.83 5.69 -4.98
C SER A 70 5.15 7.16 -5.24
N THR A 71 6.40 7.54 -4.98
CA THR A 71 6.88 8.91 -5.17
C THR A 71 6.72 9.40 -6.60
N SER A 72 7.05 8.56 -7.58
CA SER A 72 6.95 8.92 -9.00
C SER A 72 5.50 9.19 -9.39
N ALA A 73 4.56 8.38 -8.90
CA ALA A 73 3.13 8.59 -9.13
C ALA A 73 2.63 9.88 -8.46
N LEU A 74 3.13 10.21 -7.27
CA LEU A 74 2.78 11.43 -6.53
C LEU A 74 3.38 12.71 -7.11
N ARG A 75 4.56 12.65 -7.75
CA ARG A 75 5.34 13.85 -8.12
C ARG A 75 5.56 14.04 -9.61
N LEU A 76 5.68 12.96 -10.37
CA LEU A 76 6.21 12.99 -11.72
C LEU A 76 5.17 12.59 -12.76
N ASN A 77 4.33 11.61 -12.43
CA ASN A 77 3.34 11.09 -13.35
C ASN A 77 2.13 12.01 -13.50
N ARG A 78 1.45 11.87 -14.64
CA ARG A 78 0.10 12.40 -14.82
C ARG A 78 -0.89 11.34 -14.38
N GLU A 79 -1.37 11.45 -13.16
CA GLU A 79 -2.33 10.53 -12.57
C GLU A 79 -3.73 11.14 -12.54
N SER A 80 -4.74 10.30 -12.63
CA SER A 80 -6.13 10.67 -12.35
C SER A 80 -6.52 10.09 -11.00
N VAL A 81 -6.94 10.95 -10.07
CA VAL A 81 -7.35 10.57 -8.71
C VAL A 81 -8.65 11.28 -8.39
N THR A 82 -9.58 10.54 -7.80
CA THR A 82 -10.88 11.06 -7.39
C THR A 82 -11.08 10.85 -5.90
N LEU A 83 -11.58 11.88 -5.22
CA LEU A 83 -12.13 11.77 -3.88
C LEU A 83 -13.66 11.68 -4.00
N ILE A 84 -14.24 10.64 -3.40
CA ILE A 84 -15.67 10.36 -3.45
C ILE A 84 -16.19 10.25 -2.02
N GLU A 85 -17.27 10.96 -1.71
CA GLU A 85 -17.99 10.81 -0.44
C GLU A 85 -19.27 10.01 -0.65
N SER A 86 -19.27 8.74 -0.29
CA SER A 86 -20.45 7.86 -0.40
C SER A 86 -20.28 6.64 0.50
N GLU A 87 -21.17 6.48 1.48
CA GLU A 87 -21.19 5.31 2.36
C GLU A 87 -21.52 4.02 1.60
N GLU A 88 -22.42 4.10 0.61
CA GLU A 88 -22.80 2.96 -0.23
C GLU A 88 -21.62 2.47 -1.06
N TYR A 89 -20.91 3.39 -1.71
CA TYR A 89 -19.74 3.04 -2.51
C TYR A 89 -18.57 2.56 -1.65
N ALA A 90 -18.36 3.16 -0.49
CA ALA A 90 -17.37 2.70 0.48
C ALA A 90 -17.66 1.26 0.91
N LYS A 91 -18.92 0.92 1.18
CA LYS A 91 -19.34 -0.44 1.53
C LYS A 91 -19.04 -1.43 0.41
N GLU A 92 -19.32 -1.09 -0.84
CA GLU A 92 -18.99 -1.93 -2.00
C GLU A 92 -17.48 -2.21 -2.08
N LYS A 93 -16.66 -1.16 -1.97
CA LYS A 93 -15.19 -1.26 -2.06
C LYS A 93 -14.59 -2.06 -0.90
N ILE A 94 -15.08 -1.86 0.32
CA ILE A 94 -14.68 -2.65 1.49
C ILE A 94 -15.04 -4.13 1.27
N GLY A 95 -16.28 -4.43 0.86
CA GLY A 95 -16.72 -5.80 0.63
C GLY A 95 -15.88 -6.52 -0.44
N ARG A 96 -15.49 -5.80 -1.50
CA ARG A 96 -14.55 -6.31 -2.51
C ARG A 96 -13.19 -6.68 -1.90
N ILE A 97 -12.58 -5.78 -1.12
CA ILE A 97 -11.26 -6.02 -0.50
C ILE A 97 -11.34 -7.19 0.49
N GLU A 98 -12.38 -7.25 1.32
CA GLU A 98 -12.58 -8.32 2.30
C GLU A 98 -12.81 -9.69 1.66
N GLY A 99 -13.34 -9.72 0.44
CA GLY A 99 -13.50 -10.94 -0.35
C GLY A 99 -12.21 -11.50 -0.96
N LEU A 100 -11.09 -10.76 -0.90
CA LEU A 100 -9.83 -11.21 -1.48
C LEU A 100 -9.15 -12.26 -0.60
N LYS A 101 -8.57 -13.28 -1.24
CA LYS A 101 -7.73 -14.26 -0.54
C LYS A 101 -6.45 -13.57 -0.06
N THR A 102 -6.17 -13.70 1.23
CA THR A 102 -4.99 -13.11 1.87
C THR A 102 -4.11 -14.14 2.55
N ILE A 103 -2.84 -13.81 2.72
CA ILE A 103 -1.90 -14.52 3.59
C ILE A 103 -1.23 -13.53 4.54
N ASP A 104 -0.82 -14.02 5.71
CA ASP A 104 -0.01 -13.24 6.64
C ASP A 104 1.43 -13.11 6.11
N LYS A 105 2.20 -12.19 6.72
CA LYS A 105 3.59 -11.93 6.31
C LYS A 105 4.51 -13.17 6.35
N GLY A 106 4.19 -14.18 7.16
CA GLY A 106 5.03 -15.38 7.33
C GLY A 106 6.45 -15.06 7.84
N ASP A 107 7.42 -15.86 7.36
CA ASP A 107 8.84 -15.87 7.75
C ASP A 107 9.69 -14.79 7.04
N LEU A 108 9.11 -13.65 6.64
CA LEU A 108 9.90 -12.55 6.07
C LEU A 108 11.03 -12.15 7.04
N ASP A 109 12.27 -12.17 6.54
CA ASP A 109 13.48 -11.90 7.32
C ASP A 109 13.66 -10.40 7.53
N ARG A 110 13.96 -10.03 8.77
CA ARG A 110 14.19 -8.67 9.22
C ARG A 110 15.48 -8.06 8.64
N ALA A 111 16.42 -8.88 8.16
CA ALA A 111 17.67 -8.40 7.58
C ALA A 111 17.50 -7.48 6.36
N GLN A 112 16.29 -7.39 5.81
CA GLN A 112 15.95 -6.61 4.61
C GLN A 112 15.27 -5.26 4.90
N VAL A 113 15.00 -4.92 6.17
CA VAL A 113 14.28 -3.68 6.54
C VAL A 113 15.23 -2.65 7.12
N GLU A 114 15.44 -1.53 6.42
CA GLU A 114 16.16 -0.39 6.99
C GLU A 114 15.18 0.52 7.75
N THR A 115 15.32 0.60 9.08
CA THR A 115 14.49 1.49 9.90
C THR A 115 15.22 2.78 10.22
N VAL A 116 14.64 3.91 9.83
CA VAL A 116 15.11 5.24 10.22
C VAL A 116 14.21 5.77 11.34
N ALA A 117 14.78 6.06 12.51
CA ALA A 117 14.04 6.65 13.61
C ALA A 117 13.68 8.12 13.27
N VAL A 118 12.39 8.40 13.17
CA VAL A 118 11.88 9.74 12.88
C VAL A 118 11.21 10.33 14.13
N ARG A 119 11.51 11.59 14.46
CA ARG A 119 10.90 12.27 15.62
C ARG A 119 9.41 12.50 15.40
N ASN A 120 8.57 12.29 16.41
CA ASN A 120 7.12 12.51 16.31
C ASN A 120 6.74 13.94 15.84
N GLU A 121 7.54 14.95 16.18
CA GLU A 121 7.39 16.33 15.71
C GLU A 121 7.47 16.45 14.18
N PHE A 122 8.33 15.65 13.53
CA PHE A 122 8.46 15.59 12.07
C PHE A 122 7.17 15.09 11.39
N LEU A 123 6.48 14.12 11.99
CA LEU A 123 5.22 13.58 11.45
C LEU A 123 4.04 14.54 11.63
N ARG A 124 4.15 15.51 12.54
CA ARG A 124 3.09 16.49 12.85
C ARG A 124 3.31 17.84 12.20
N ASP A 125 4.45 18.03 11.54
CA ASP A 125 4.74 19.25 10.81
C ASP A 125 3.90 19.29 9.52
N ALA A 126 2.94 20.21 9.49
CA ALA A 126 2.08 20.44 8.32
C ALA A 126 2.89 20.85 7.07
N GLY A 127 4.10 21.40 7.23
CA GLY A 127 5.02 21.71 6.15
C GLY A 127 5.73 20.49 5.56
N LEU A 128 5.75 19.35 6.27
CA LEU A 128 6.42 18.11 5.85
C LEU A 128 5.47 17.03 5.31
N ALA A 129 4.16 17.19 5.52
CA ALA A 129 3.14 16.25 5.04
C ALA A 129 3.22 15.96 3.52
N GLY A 130 3.83 16.87 2.74
CA GLY A 130 4.11 16.70 1.31
C GLY A 130 5.59 16.53 0.93
N ALA A 131 6.52 16.50 1.89
CA ALA A 131 7.97 16.48 1.64
C ALA A 131 8.66 15.14 1.99
N MET A 132 7.97 14.19 2.63
CA MET A 132 8.54 12.92 3.15
C MET A 132 9.08 11.92 2.11
N VAL A 133 9.39 12.33 0.89
CA VAL A 133 10.26 11.53 0.02
C VAL A 133 11.31 12.42 -0.64
N HIS A 134 12.55 12.29 -0.18
CA HIS A 134 13.72 12.89 -0.81
C HIS A 134 14.76 11.80 -1.12
N GLY A 135 14.77 11.37 -2.38
CA GLY A 135 15.96 11.24 -3.22
C GLY A 135 17.05 10.22 -2.86
N ARG A 136 16.82 9.25 -1.96
CA ARG A 136 17.82 8.20 -1.67
C ARG A 136 17.40 6.76 -1.97
N ASP A 137 16.21 6.54 -2.53
CA ASP A 137 15.70 5.19 -2.83
C ASP A 137 15.81 4.83 -4.33
N GLU A 138 16.76 5.43 -5.06
CA GLU A 138 16.95 5.18 -6.50
C GLU A 138 18.44 4.97 -6.85
N THR A 139 19.02 3.86 -6.38
CA THR A 139 20.11 3.18 -7.10
C THR A 139 19.77 1.72 -7.30
#